data_AF-A0A553PX56-F1
#
_entry.id   AF-A0A553PX56-F1
#
_cell.length_a   1.000
_cell.length_b   1.000
_cell.length_c   1.000
_cell.angle_alpha   90.00
_cell.angle_beta   90.00
_cell.angle_gamma   90.00
#
_symmetry.space_group_name_H-M   'P 1'
#
loop_
_entity.id
_entity.type
_entity.pdbx_description
1 polymer ?
#
loop_
_entity_poly.entity_id
_entity_poly.type
_entity_poly.pdbx_seq_one_letter_code
_entity_poly.pdbx_strand_id
1 'polypeptide(L)'
;MALCGTGSFDPIPENRIGDIKTERLSFMEDTSEGAAPCWPRSAQAGEHMQRFYVPVTAVCRRTLNRVVRSVLNVRELVWAGFRDAGELCAWHTRDLNKPFIRIQLKDCSGVTCLLRVKNQIWVGCQSRSAPDRRSRGKIFVVDTERCTLEKELFAHLDSVQSLCSAEDRYVLSGAAHDDGKIAIWKVE
;
A
#
# COMPACT_ATOMS: atom_id res chain seq x y z
N MET A 1 22.36 -38.61 -41.53
CA MET A 1 21.33 -37.61 -41.18
C MET A 1 20.23 -38.35 -40.43
N ALA A 2 20.23 -38.28 -39.10
CA ALA A 2 19.21 -38.90 -38.25
C ALA A 2 19.13 -38.10 -36.95
N LEU A 3 17.92 -37.67 -36.61
CA LEU A 3 17.57 -36.79 -35.48
C LEU A 3 16.72 -37.54 -34.45
N CYS A 4 16.90 -37.09 -33.21
CA CYS A 4 16.01 -37.15 -32.04
C CYS A 4 15.69 -38.50 -31.37
N GLY A 5 16.34 -38.72 -30.23
CA GLY A 5 15.97 -39.70 -29.22
C GLY A 5 14.84 -39.21 -28.32
N THR A 6 14.02 -40.16 -27.89
CA THR A 6 12.92 -40.06 -26.93
C THR A 6 13.48 -40.02 -25.50
N GLY A 7 13.29 -38.91 -24.80
CA GLY A 7 13.57 -38.80 -23.36
C GLY A 7 12.30 -39.01 -22.54
N SER A 8 12.27 -40.08 -21.76
CA SER A 8 11.27 -40.37 -20.72
C SER A 8 11.41 -39.38 -19.56
N PHE A 9 10.28 -38.82 -19.09
CA PHE A 9 10.22 -38.04 -17.85
C PHE A 9 10.03 -38.97 -16.66
N ASP A 10 11.00 -39.02 -15.76
CA ASP A 10 10.84 -39.63 -14.44
C ASP A 10 10.11 -38.66 -13.49
N PRO A 11 9.16 -39.14 -12.64
CA PRO A 11 8.51 -38.31 -11.65
C PRO A 11 9.44 -38.00 -10.48
N ILE A 12 9.48 -36.72 -10.08
CA ILE A 12 10.26 -36.20 -8.95
C ILE A 12 9.62 -36.66 -7.62
N PRO A 13 10.41 -37.12 -6.62
CA PRO A 13 9.87 -37.67 -5.38
C PRO A 13 9.24 -36.61 -4.47
N GLU A 14 8.03 -36.91 -3.99
CA GLU A 14 7.39 -36.28 -2.84
C GLU A 14 8.13 -36.68 -1.55
N ASN A 15 8.88 -35.75 -0.95
CA ASN A 15 8.84 -35.51 0.51
C ASN A 15 9.85 -34.46 0.95
N ARG A 16 9.32 -33.41 1.59
CA ARG A 16 9.72 -32.86 2.90
C ARG A 16 9.06 -31.50 3.07
N ILE A 17 7.75 -31.52 3.33
CA ILE A 17 7.08 -30.41 4.01
C ILE A 17 7.58 -30.48 5.45
N GLY A 18 8.61 -29.70 5.75
CA GLY A 18 8.96 -29.40 7.13
C GLY A 18 7.81 -28.62 7.74
N ASP A 19 7.30 -29.12 8.87
CA ASP A 19 6.25 -28.50 9.66
C ASP A 19 6.54 -27.03 9.91
N ILE A 20 5.81 -26.14 9.26
CA ILE A 20 5.70 -24.76 9.71
C ILE A 20 4.83 -24.82 10.96
N LYS A 21 5.47 -24.86 12.13
CA LYS A 21 4.81 -24.57 13.40
C LYS A 21 4.20 -23.19 13.30
N THR A 22 2.89 -23.13 13.10
CA THR A 22 2.08 -21.99 13.49
C THR A 22 2.23 -21.87 15.00
N GLU A 23 3.18 -21.07 15.48
CA GLU A 23 3.16 -20.63 16.86
C GLU A 23 1.92 -19.75 17.05
N ARG A 24 0.87 -20.43 17.51
CA ARG A 24 -0.33 -19.86 18.08
C ARG A 24 0.14 -18.98 19.22
N LEU A 25 0.14 -17.66 19.03
CA LEU A 25 0.33 -16.71 20.12
C LEU A 25 -0.77 -16.98 21.16
N SER A 26 -0.40 -17.66 22.23
CA SER A 26 -1.16 -17.68 23.47
C SER A 26 -1.15 -16.25 24.00
N PHE A 27 -2.31 -15.61 23.95
CA PHE A 27 -2.57 -14.44 24.78
C PHE A 27 -2.40 -14.91 26.23
N MET A 28 -1.43 -14.33 26.93
CA MET A 28 -1.44 -14.36 28.38
C MET A 28 -2.66 -13.53 28.79
N GLU A 29 -3.74 -14.22 29.17
CA GLU A 29 -4.83 -13.63 29.92
C GLU A 29 -4.27 -13.24 31.28
N ASP A 30 -3.91 -11.97 31.43
CA ASP A 30 -3.78 -11.40 32.76
C ASP A 30 -5.18 -11.00 33.19
N THR A 31 -5.76 -11.84 34.05
CA THR A 31 -7.01 -11.58 34.73
C THR A 31 -6.84 -10.41 35.68
N SER A 32 -7.14 -9.20 35.23
CA SER A 32 -7.81 -8.20 36.05
C SER A 32 -8.52 -7.17 35.17
N GLU A 33 -9.81 -7.05 35.45
CA GLU A 33 -10.82 -6.11 34.99
C GLU A 33 -10.38 -4.90 34.13
N GLY A 34 -10.96 -4.84 32.92
CA GLY A 34 -11.42 -3.59 32.32
C GLY A 34 -10.36 -2.56 31.88
N ALA A 35 -9.63 -2.83 30.80
CA ALA A 35 -8.95 -1.78 30.06
C ALA A 35 -8.97 -2.06 28.55
N ALA A 36 -9.56 -1.15 27.77
CA ALA A 36 -9.40 -1.10 26.33
C ALA A 36 -7.90 -0.98 25.97
N PRO A 37 -7.45 -1.46 24.79
CA PRO A 37 -6.04 -1.33 24.41
C PRO A 37 -5.69 0.16 24.28
N CYS A 38 -5.00 0.68 25.29
CA CYS A 38 -4.59 2.07 25.36
C CYS A 38 -3.13 2.20 24.90
N TRP A 39 -2.89 3.11 23.96
CA TRP A 39 -1.54 3.52 23.58
C TRP A 39 -0.77 4.00 24.82
N PRO A 40 0.51 3.62 25.02
CA PRO A 40 1.30 4.11 26.14
C PRO A 40 1.45 5.64 26.07
N ARG A 41 1.13 6.33 27.17
CA ARG A 41 1.11 7.80 27.26
C ARG A 41 2.49 8.47 27.29
N SER A 42 3.60 7.75 27.20
CA SER A 42 4.93 8.36 27.23
C SER A 42 5.96 7.51 26.49
N ALA A 43 6.18 7.80 25.22
CA ALA A 43 7.42 7.47 24.54
C ALA A 43 8.25 8.76 24.44
N GLN A 44 9.46 8.75 24.97
CA GLN A 44 10.43 9.84 24.75
C GLN A 44 10.83 9.87 23.27
N ALA A 45 11.28 11.03 22.79
CA ALA A 45 11.50 11.31 21.37
C ALA A 45 12.25 10.18 20.63
N GLY A 46 11.56 9.54 19.68
CA GLY A 46 12.13 8.57 18.75
C GLY A 46 12.24 7.12 19.24
N GLU A 47 11.71 6.77 20.41
CA GLU A 47 11.73 5.38 20.89
C GLU A 47 10.93 4.46 19.96
N HIS A 48 11.60 3.45 19.40
CA HIS A 48 10.98 2.47 18.52
C HIS A 48 10.12 1.50 19.34
N MET A 49 8.79 1.65 19.25
CA MET A 49 7.87 0.88 20.08
C MET A 49 7.59 -0.53 19.54
N GLN A 50 7.27 -0.67 18.24
CA GLN A 50 6.86 -1.96 17.68
C GLN A 50 6.95 -2.00 16.14
N ARG A 51 7.22 -3.19 15.58
CA ARG A 51 7.05 -3.50 14.15
C ARG A 51 5.92 -4.50 13.99
N PHE A 52 5.06 -4.27 13.01
CA PHE A 52 4.09 -5.26 12.58
C PHE A 52 4.39 -5.65 11.15
N TYR A 53 4.33 -6.95 10.87
CA TYR A 53 4.20 -7.40 9.49
C TYR A 53 2.82 -7.01 9.02
N VAL A 54 2.77 -6.20 7.97
CA VAL A 54 1.53 -5.92 7.27
C VAL A 54 1.18 -7.19 6.50
N PRO A 55 0.17 -7.98 6.91
CA PRO A 55 -0.08 -9.28 6.28
C PRO A 55 -0.73 -9.04 4.92
N VAL A 56 0.09 -8.98 3.87
CA VAL A 56 -0.39 -9.01 2.46
C VAL A 56 -0.74 -10.45 2.04
N THR A 57 -0.77 -11.39 2.99
CA THR A 57 -0.76 -12.84 2.72
C THR A 57 -2.12 -13.47 2.46
N ALA A 58 -3.25 -12.76 2.54
CA ALA A 58 -4.55 -13.41 2.32
C ALA A 58 -4.93 -13.61 0.84
N VAL A 59 -4.34 -12.89 -0.14
CA VAL A 59 -4.83 -12.98 -1.55
C VAL A 59 -3.74 -13.04 -2.63
N CYS A 60 -2.48 -12.65 -2.38
CA CYS A 60 -1.48 -12.58 -3.45
C CYS A 60 -0.41 -13.68 -3.35
N ARG A 61 -0.72 -14.89 -3.84
CA ARG A 61 0.21 -16.04 -3.98
C ARG A 61 1.43 -15.80 -4.90
N ARG A 62 1.77 -14.56 -5.29
CA ARG A 62 2.84 -14.30 -6.28
C ARG A 62 3.92 -13.30 -5.88
N THR A 63 3.85 -12.59 -4.76
CA THR A 63 4.96 -11.69 -4.36
C THR A 63 4.96 -11.48 -2.84
N LEU A 64 5.82 -12.21 -2.14
CA LEU A 64 5.98 -12.13 -0.68
C LEU A 64 6.74 -10.88 -0.21
N ASN A 65 7.29 -10.06 -1.13
CA ASN A 65 8.15 -8.91 -0.80
C ASN A 65 7.68 -7.64 -1.51
N ARG A 66 6.61 -7.00 -1.02
CA ARG A 66 6.21 -5.66 -1.50
C ARG A 66 6.90 -4.57 -0.70
N VAL A 67 7.36 -3.53 -1.38
CA VAL A 67 8.04 -2.42 -0.72
C VAL A 67 7.01 -1.33 -0.39
N VAL A 68 6.68 -1.20 0.89
CA VAL A 68 5.85 -0.09 1.39
C VAL A 68 6.59 1.21 1.08
N ARG A 69 5.98 2.07 0.26
CA ARG A 69 6.58 3.33 -0.16
C ARG A 69 6.13 4.51 0.69
N SER A 70 4.86 4.49 1.07
CA SER A 70 4.21 5.56 1.83
C SER A 70 3.19 4.94 2.77
N VAL A 71 3.07 5.52 3.96
CA VAL A 71 2.10 5.13 4.98
C VAL A 71 1.42 6.37 5.53
N LEU A 72 0.14 6.26 5.88
CA LEU A 72 -0.65 7.35 6.41
C LEU A 72 -1.64 6.79 7.44
N ASN A 73 -1.68 7.36 8.63
CA ASN A 73 -2.71 7.03 9.61
C ASN A 73 -3.88 8.00 9.44
N VAL A 74 -5.06 7.47 9.13
CA VAL A 74 -6.29 8.24 8.99
C VAL A 74 -7.40 7.57 9.77
N ARG A 75 -7.89 8.26 10.80
CA ARG A 75 -8.90 7.73 11.74
C ARG A 75 -8.39 6.45 12.41
N GLU A 76 -9.11 5.34 12.23
CA GLU A 76 -8.75 4.03 12.79
C GLU A 76 -8.08 3.12 11.75
N LEU A 77 -7.69 3.67 10.60
CA LEU A 77 -7.09 2.94 9.49
C LEU A 77 -5.67 3.42 9.23
N VAL A 78 -4.75 2.47 9.13
CA VAL A 78 -3.42 2.71 8.54
C VAL A 78 -3.50 2.37 7.07
N TRP A 79 -3.23 3.35 6.22
CA TRP A 79 -3.19 3.22 4.77
C TRP A 79 -1.74 3.06 4.32
N ALA A 80 -1.49 2.14 3.38
CA ALA A 80 -0.19 1.97 2.75
C ALA A 80 -0.30 1.90 1.23
N GLY A 81 0.61 2.60 0.58
CA GLY A 81 0.88 2.50 -0.84
C GLY A 81 2.22 1.79 -1.08
N PHE A 82 2.29 1.02 -2.16
CA PHE A 82 3.44 0.19 -2.49
C PHE A 82 4.19 0.73 -3.71
N ARG A 83 5.53 0.63 -3.67
CA ARG A 83 6.40 1.10 -4.77
C ARG A 83 6.18 0.31 -6.06
N ASP A 84 5.89 -0.97 -5.92
CA ASP A 84 5.89 -1.99 -6.98
C ASP A 84 4.50 -2.57 -7.26
N ALA A 85 3.47 -1.99 -6.66
CA ALA A 85 2.09 -2.38 -6.90
C ALA A 85 1.15 -1.18 -6.98
N GLY A 86 0.29 -1.19 -8.00
CA GLY A 86 -0.75 -0.19 -8.20
C GLY A 86 -1.97 -0.43 -7.32
N GLU A 87 -1.77 -0.57 -6.02
CA GLU A 87 -2.87 -0.72 -5.07
C GLU A 87 -2.61 0.06 -3.78
N LEU A 88 -3.70 0.39 -3.13
CA LEU A 88 -3.72 0.99 -1.80
C LEU A 88 -4.38 -0.01 -0.86
N CYS A 89 -3.77 -0.24 0.29
CA CYS A 89 -4.33 -1.12 1.31
C CYS A 89 -4.54 -0.36 2.62
N ALA A 90 -5.57 -0.74 3.37
CA ALA A 90 -5.88 -0.16 4.67
C ALA A 90 -6.14 -1.24 5.72
N TRP A 91 -5.56 -1.10 6.90
CA TRP A 91 -5.75 -2.02 8.03
C TRP A 91 -6.32 -1.28 9.22
N HIS A 92 -7.23 -1.92 9.94
CA HIS A 92 -7.74 -1.40 11.20
C HIS A 92 -6.64 -1.45 12.27
N THR A 93 -6.38 -0.31 12.90
CA THR A 93 -5.35 -0.19 13.95
C THR A 93 -5.73 -0.88 15.24
N ARG A 94 -7.02 -0.97 15.54
CA ARG A 94 -7.54 -1.55 16.79
C ARG A 94 -7.83 -3.05 16.72
N ASP A 95 -8.00 -3.58 15.51
CA ASP A 95 -8.42 -4.96 15.31
C ASP A 95 -7.84 -5.52 14.01
N LEU A 96 -6.73 -6.24 14.15
CA LEU A 96 -6.01 -6.85 13.04
C LEU A 96 -6.72 -8.11 12.48
N ASN A 97 -7.77 -8.59 13.15
CA ASN A 97 -8.58 -9.71 12.64
C ASN A 97 -9.62 -9.25 11.62
N LYS A 98 -9.92 -7.95 11.56
CA LYS A 98 -10.80 -7.41 10.53
C LYS A 98 -10.18 -7.56 9.15
N PRO A 99 -10.98 -7.86 8.12
CA PRO A 99 -10.47 -7.88 6.76
C PRO A 99 -9.89 -6.52 6.41
N PHE A 100 -8.69 -6.52 5.84
CA PHE A 100 -8.08 -5.31 5.35
C PHE A 100 -8.77 -4.86 4.05
N ILE A 101 -8.77 -3.56 3.83
CA ILE A 101 -9.35 -2.94 2.65
C ILE A 101 -8.28 -2.91 1.56
N ARG A 102 -8.64 -3.24 0.33
CA ARG A 102 -7.75 -3.20 -0.83
C ARG A 102 -8.43 -2.46 -1.98
N ILE A 103 -7.80 -1.39 -2.44
CA ILE A 103 -8.26 -0.58 -3.57
C ILE A 103 -7.26 -0.73 -4.70
N GLN A 104 -7.73 -1.26 -5.84
CA GLN A 104 -6.91 -1.37 -7.05
C GLN A 104 -6.89 -0.03 -7.78
N LEU A 105 -5.70 0.49 -8.06
CA LEU A 105 -5.50 1.73 -8.81
C LEU A 105 -5.24 1.39 -10.28
N LYS A 106 -6.11 1.88 -11.18
CA LYS A 106 -6.09 1.51 -12.59
C LYS A 106 -4.87 2.08 -13.32
N ASP A 107 -4.22 1.24 -14.12
CA ASP A 107 -2.97 1.53 -14.86
C ASP A 107 -1.85 2.12 -13.99
N CYS A 108 -1.85 1.81 -12.70
CA CYS A 108 -0.80 2.21 -11.77
C CYS A 108 0.28 1.10 -11.68
N SER A 109 1.55 1.48 -11.77
CA SER A 109 2.67 0.58 -11.50
C SER A 109 3.14 0.66 -10.06
N GLY A 110 2.90 1.78 -9.38
CA GLY A 110 3.30 1.99 -7.99
C GLY A 110 2.83 3.33 -7.45
N VAL A 111 2.56 3.34 -6.14
CA VAL A 111 2.28 4.55 -5.36
C VAL A 111 3.59 5.21 -4.97
N THR A 112 3.68 6.53 -5.13
CA THR A 112 4.87 7.32 -4.79
C THR A 112 4.71 8.11 -3.50
N CYS A 113 3.50 8.64 -3.24
CA CYS A 113 3.19 9.46 -2.07
C CYS A 113 1.69 9.41 -1.72
N LEU A 114 1.38 9.68 -0.45
CA LEU A 114 0.02 9.79 0.08
C LEU A 114 -0.12 11.12 0.83
N LEU A 115 -1.29 11.74 0.72
CA LEU A 115 -1.65 12.95 1.46
C LEU A 115 -3.11 12.85 1.92
N ARG A 116 -3.36 13.12 3.21
CA ARG A 116 -4.73 13.33 3.69
C ARG A 116 -5.14 14.77 3.46
N VAL A 117 -6.32 15.00 2.89
CA VAL A 117 -6.98 16.31 2.89
C VAL A 117 -8.45 16.14 3.21
N LYS A 118 -8.95 16.79 4.26
CA LYS A 118 -10.31 16.60 4.78
C LYS A 118 -10.63 15.09 5.02
N ASN A 119 -11.67 14.59 4.33
CA ASN A 119 -12.14 13.21 4.33
C ASN A 119 -11.62 12.40 3.12
N GLN A 120 -10.60 12.90 2.42
CA GLN A 120 -10.02 12.25 1.25
C GLN A 120 -8.56 11.89 1.49
N ILE A 121 -8.13 10.83 0.82
CA ILE A 121 -6.71 10.50 0.62
C ILE A 121 -6.38 10.73 -0.85
N TRP A 122 -5.39 11.58 -1.07
CA TRP A 122 -4.80 11.86 -2.37
C TRP A 122 -3.57 10.97 -2.53
N VAL A 123 -3.53 10.24 -3.63
CA VAL A 123 -2.52 9.22 -3.91
C VAL A 123 -1.77 9.62 -5.16
N GLY A 124 -0.50 9.97 -5.02
CA GLY A 124 0.40 10.19 -6.15
C GLY A 124 0.94 8.86 -6.64
N CYS A 125 0.91 8.67 -7.96
CA CYS A 125 1.27 7.41 -8.60
C CYS A 125 2.17 7.62 -9.82
N GLN A 126 2.88 6.55 -10.15
CA GLN A 126 3.45 6.34 -11.47
C GLN A 126 2.57 5.36 -12.26
N SER A 127 2.28 5.70 -13.52
CA SER A 127 1.56 4.80 -14.42
C SER A 127 2.51 3.82 -15.12
N ARG A 128 1.98 2.67 -15.54
CA ARG A 128 2.68 1.76 -16.45
C ARG A 128 2.83 2.46 -17.80
N SER A 129 4.04 2.43 -18.35
CA SER A 129 4.43 3.17 -19.54
C SER A 129 3.39 3.04 -20.65
N ALA A 130 2.97 4.18 -21.21
CA ALA A 130 2.23 4.22 -22.45
C ALA A 130 3.11 3.65 -23.60
N PRO A 131 2.55 3.36 -24.79
CA PRO A 131 3.35 2.88 -25.93
C PRO A 131 4.54 3.78 -26.29
N ASP A 132 4.51 5.04 -25.86
CA ASP A 132 5.58 6.04 -25.99
C ASP A 132 6.73 5.88 -24.98
N ARG A 133 6.71 4.83 -24.15
CA ARG A 133 7.64 4.53 -23.04
C ARG A 133 7.74 5.59 -21.94
N ARG A 134 6.89 6.63 -21.92
CA ARG A 134 6.91 7.63 -20.85
C ARG A 134 6.00 7.22 -19.70
N SER A 135 6.53 7.31 -18.49
CA SER A 135 5.73 7.20 -17.27
C SER A 135 4.80 8.40 -17.20
N ARG A 136 3.51 8.21 -16.92
CA ARG A 136 2.57 9.32 -16.70
C ARG A 136 2.20 9.41 -15.23
N GLY A 137 2.13 10.63 -14.72
CA GLY A 137 1.72 10.89 -13.35
C GLY A 137 0.22 10.84 -13.24
N LYS A 138 -0.27 9.94 -12.37
CA LYS A 138 -1.69 9.84 -12.03
C LYS A 138 -1.87 10.23 -10.57
N ILE A 139 -2.99 10.86 -10.29
CA ILE A 139 -3.42 11.13 -8.92
C ILE A 139 -4.78 10.48 -8.72
N PHE A 140 -4.93 9.72 -7.63
CA PHE A 140 -6.20 9.13 -7.25
C PHE A 140 -6.72 9.79 -5.98
N VAL A 141 -8.02 10.04 -5.93
CA VAL A 141 -8.69 10.57 -4.74
C VAL A 141 -9.59 9.46 -4.18
N VAL A 142 -9.36 9.11 -2.92
CA VAL A 142 -10.07 8.03 -2.21
C VAL A 142 -10.86 8.64 -1.06
N ASP A 143 -12.14 8.30 -0.96
CA ASP A 143 -12.97 8.67 0.19
C ASP A 143 -12.60 7.82 1.41
N THR A 144 -12.35 8.48 2.55
CA THR A 144 -11.88 7.80 3.76
C THR A 144 -13.00 7.15 4.58
N GLU A 145 -14.26 7.47 4.31
CA GLU A 145 -15.40 6.92 5.05
C GLU A 145 -15.91 5.65 4.38
N ARG A 146 -16.15 5.73 3.07
CA ARG A 146 -16.58 4.65 2.19
C ARG A 146 -15.43 3.75 1.79
N CYS A 147 -14.20 4.24 1.91
CA CYS A 147 -12.99 3.54 1.48
C CYS A 147 -13.05 3.15 0.00
N THR A 148 -13.53 4.07 -0.84
CA THR A 148 -13.72 3.88 -2.28
C THR A 148 -12.98 4.92 -3.08
N LEU A 149 -12.53 4.53 -4.28
CA LEU A 149 -11.97 5.47 -5.24
C LEU A 149 -13.06 6.43 -5.76
N GLU A 150 -12.83 7.73 -5.66
CA GLU A 150 -13.75 8.77 -6.14
C GLU A 150 -13.35 9.32 -7.50
N LYS A 151 -12.08 9.71 -7.64
CA LYS A 151 -11.59 10.44 -8.81
C LYS A 151 -10.23 9.95 -9.25
N GLU A 152 -10.00 10.05 -10.55
CA GLU A 152 -8.70 9.88 -11.19
C GLU A 152 -8.36 11.17 -11.93
N LEU A 153 -7.21 11.75 -11.61
CA LEU A 153 -6.77 13.05 -12.09
C LEU A 153 -5.45 12.91 -12.86
N PHE A 154 -5.34 13.67 -13.94
CA PHE A 154 -4.21 13.64 -14.86
C PHE A 154 -3.75 15.07 -15.14
N ALA A 155 -2.56 15.41 -14.67
CA ALA A 155 -1.90 16.68 -15.04
C ALA A 155 -0.45 16.51 -15.46
N HIS A 156 0.19 15.41 -15.05
CA HIS A 156 1.63 15.27 -15.17
C HIS A 156 2.02 14.28 -16.26
N LEU A 157 2.98 14.70 -17.09
CA LEU A 157 3.57 13.87 -18.15
C LEU A 157 4.68 12.94 -17.65
N ASP A 158 5.00 13.02 -16.36
CA ASP A 158 5.92 12.16 -15.62
C ASP A 158 5.29 11.80 -14.26
N SER A 159 5.85 10.81 -13.57
CA SER A 159 5.45 10.35 -12.24
C SER A 159 5.26 11.49 -11.24
N VAL A 160 4.17 11.40 -10.46
CA VAL A 160 3.96 12.32 -9.33
C VAL A 160 4.96 11.95 -8.24
N GLN A 161 5.71 12.91 -7.72
CA GLN A 161 6.71 12.67 -6.68
C GLN A 161 6.29 13.19 -5.31
N SER A 162 5.46 14.23 -5.28
CA SER A 162 5.04 14.87 -4.05
C SER A 162 3.61 15.39 -4.12
N LEU A 163 2.99 15.44 -2.95
CA LEU A 163 1.69 16.06 -2.72
C LEU A 163 1.80 16.95 -1.48
N CYS A 164 1.16 18.12 -1.52
CA CYS A 164 1.07 19.04 -0.39
C CYS A 164 -0.34 19.62 -0.30
N SER A 165 -0.83 19.88 0.93
CA SER A 165 -2.09 20.59 1.17
C SER A 165 -1.79 22.06 1.46
N ALA A 166 -2.58 22.96 0.90
CA ALA A 166 -2.62 24.36 1.29
C ALA A 166 -3.99 24.68 1.89
N GLU A 167 -3.99 24.89 3.21
CA GLU A 167 -5.16 25.26 4.02
C GLU A 167 -6.36 24.32 3.86
N ASP A 168 -6.15 23.07 3.44
CA ASP A 168 -7.19 22.09 3.08
C ASP A 168 -8.17 22.57 1.99
N ARG A 169 -7.83 23.66 1.29
CA ARG A 169 -8.59 24.21 0.16
C ARG A 169 -8.00 23.81 -1.18
N TYR A 170 -6.69 23.59 -1.21
CA TYR A 170 -5.96 23.22 -2.40
C TYR A 170 -5.01 22.07 -2.14
N VAL A 171 -4.80 21.24 -3.17
CA VAL A 171 -3.71 20.28 -3.22
C VAL A 171 -2.72 20.73 -4.28
N LEU A 172 -1.43 20.64 -3.97
CA LEU A 172 -0.35 20.85 -4.93
C LEU A 172 0.28 19.49 -5.22
N SER A 173 0.50 19.18 -6.49
CA SER A 173 1.22 17.98 -6.92
C SER A 173 2.46 18.35 -7.71
N GLY A 174 3.60 17.79 -7.34
CA GLY A 174 4.86 17.97 -8.06
C GLY A 174 5.23 16.72 -8.84
N ALA A 175 5.58 16.88 -10.11
CA ALA A 175 6.09 15.80 -10.96
C ALA A 175 7.60 15.60 -10.84
N ALA A 176 8.06 14.45 -11.33
CA ALA A 176 9.46 14.17 -11.58
C ALA A 176 10.01 15.01 -12.75
N HIS A 177 11.32 14.85 -12.98
CA HIS A 177 12.13 15.70 -13.83
C HIS A 177 11.58 15.90 -15.25
N ASP A 178 11.00 14.87 -15.89
CA ASP A 178 10.64 14.95 -17.31
C ASP A 178 9.38 15.80 -17.57
N ASP A 179 8.56 16.05 -16.54
CA ASP A 179 7.50 17.06 -16.57
C ASP A 179 7.91 18.34 -15.83
N GLY A 180 8.52 18.21 -14.65
CA GLY A 180 9.11 19.31 -13.88
C GLY A 180 8.12 20.37 -13.37
N LYS A 181 6.82 20.09 -13.45
CA LYS A 181 5.75 21.05 -13.14
C LYS A 181 5.08 20.76 -11.81
N ILE A 182 4.46 21.80 -11.28
CA ILE A 182 3.54 21.73 -10.15
C ILE A 182 2.13 21.99 -10.67
N ALA A 183 1.17 21.13 -10.34
CA ALA A 183 -0.25 21.35 -10.59
C ALA A 183 -0.96 21.72 -9.28
N ILE A 184 -1.98 22.57 -9.37
CA ILE A 184 -2.80 23.01 -8.24
C ILE A 184 -4.23 22.54 -8.47
N TRP A 185 -4.77 21.87 -7.47
CA TRP A 185 -6.10 21.27 -7.49
C TRP A 185 -6.96 21.95 -6.45
N LYS A 186 -8.19 22.30 -6.81
CA LYS A 186 -9.19 22.72 -5.84
C LYS A 186 -9.77 21.49 -5.14
N VAL A 187 -9.85 21.56 -3.81
CA VAL A 187 -10.46 20.52 -2.98
C VAL A 187 -11.93 20.86 -2.78
N GLU A 188 -12.80 19.89 -3.05
CA GLU A 188 -14.24 19.96 -2.79
C GLU A 188 -14.56 19.73 -1.31
#